data_AF-A0AAN8H183-F1
#
_entry.id   AF-A0AAN8H183-F1
#
_cell.length_a   1.000
_cell.length_b   1.000
_cell.length_c   1.000
_cell.angle_alpha   90.00
_cell.angle_beta   90.00
_cell.angle_gamma   90.00
#
_symmetry.space_group_name_H-M   'P 1'
#
loop_
_entity.id
_entity.type
_entity.pdbx_description
1 polymer ?
#
loop_
_entity_poly.entity_id
_entity_poly.type
_entity_poly.pdbx_seq_one_letter_code
_entity_poly.pdbx_strand_id
1 'polypeptide(L)'
;MRVPVFSRSRSLDMAVTSDSGKKKRAGKVFGSLERGLDKMITMLTPSKRRALRDGPRKIKAQYNVTLTSQTNPDQILNQILSILPEKNVDFTQKGYTLKCQTWGDSGKVTMAFELEVCMLQRPEVVGVRRQRLKGDAWVYKRLVEDILATSSI
;
A
#
# COMPACT_ATOMS: atom_id res chain seq x y z
N MET A 1 -46.07 7.27 -44.68
CA MET A 1 -46.28 6.53 -43.42
C MET A 1 -46.08 7.48 -42.26
N ARG A 2 -47.08 7.55 -41.35
CA ARG A 2 -47.09 8.16 -40.01
C ARG A 2 -46.48 9.56 -39.81
N VAL A 3 -47.36 10.54 -39.82
CA VAL A 3 -47.40 11.73 -38.94
C VAL A 3 -47.52 11.31 -37.45
N PRO A 4 -47.51 12.20 -36.42
CA PRO A 4 -47.09 13.61 -36.33
C PRO A 4 -46.34 13.99 -35.00
N VAL A 5 -46.17 15.31 -34.83
CA VAL A 5 -46.22 16.15 -33.59
C VAL A 5 -45.14 16.00 -32.52
N PHE A 6 -44.29 17.01 -32.31
CA PHE A 6 -44.50 18.32 -31.66
C PHE A 6 -44.25 18.26 -30.15
N SER A 7 -43.74 19.39 -29.68
CA SER A 7 -44.08 20.02 -28.41
C SER A 7 -43.27 19.62 -27.19
N ARG A 8 -42.64 20.68 -26.66
CA ARG A 8 -42.82 21.19 -25.30
C ARG A 8 -42.15 20.35 -24.21
N SER A 9 -41.10 20.91 -23.63
CA SER A 9 -41.17 21.86 -22.52
C SER A 9 -41.58 21.19 -21.22
N ARG A 10 -40.62 21.24 -20.30
CA ARG A 10 -40.81 21.11 -18.85
C ARG A 10 -41.82 22.17 -18.38
N SER A 11 -42.70 21.78 -17.46
CA SER A 11 -43.47 22.62 -16.53
C SER A 11 -43.29 21.95 -15.15
N LEU A 12 -42.80 22.59 -14.06
CA LEU A 12 -43.38 23.69 -13.27
C LEU A 12 -44.84 23.34 -12.89
N ASP A 13 -45.25 23.22 -11.61
CA ASP A 13 -45.05 24.17 -10.50
C ASP A 13 -45.37 23.56 -9.12
N MET A 14 -44.71 24.08 -8.07
CA MET A 14 -45.27 24.53 -6.77
C MET A 14 -44.08 24.97 -5.90
N ALA A 15 -43.98 26.15 -5.28
CA ALA A 15 -44.73 27.41 -5.24
C ALA A 15 -43.69 28.48 -4.80
N VAL A 16 -43.68 29.71 -5.36
CA VAL A 16 -44.20 30.95 -4.73
C VAL A 16 -43.76 31.09 -3.26
N THR A 17 -42.99 32.09 -2.81
CA THR A 17 -43.07 33.56 -3.00
C THR A 17 -41.82 34.23 -2.43
N SER A 18 -41.55 35.46 -2.87
CA SER A 18 -40.87 36.61 -2.20
C SER A 18 -39.91 37.28 -3.18
N ASP A 19 -40.38 38.24 -3.97
CA ASP A 19 -40.40 39.69 -3.71
C ASP A 19 -39.04 40.39 -3.92
N SER A 20 -38.94 41.01 -5.10
CA SER A 20 -38.52 42.38 -5.40
C SER A 20 -37.39 43.04 -4.57
N GLY A 21 -36.27 43.36 -5.23
CA GLY A 21 -35.38 44.43 -4.76
C GLY A 21 -34.00 44.46 -5.40
N LYS A 22 -33.81 45.32 -6.40
CA LYS A 22 -32.57 45.45 -7.20
C LYS A 22 -31.36 46.00 -6.43
N LYS A 23 -30.21 45.40 -6.77
CA LYS A 23 -28.83 45.96 -6.87
C LYS A 23 -28.20 46.51 -5.58
N LYS A 24 -27.08 45.87 -5.17
CA LYS A 24 -25.77 46.53 -5.00
C LYS A 24 -24.61 45.53 -4.85
N ARG A 25 -23.62 45.73 -5.73
CA ARG A 25 -22.15 45.62 -5.54
C ARG A 25 -21.51 44.24 -5.41
N ALA A 26 -20.52 44.06 -6.29
CA ALA A 26 -19.54 43.00 -6.30
C ALA A 26 -18.84 42.85 -4.93
N GLY A 27 -18.75 41.60 -4.48
CA GLY A 27 -18.03 41.19 -3.28
C GLY A 27 -17.50 39.78 -3.49
N LYS A 28 -16.32 39.71 -4.11
CA LYS A 28 -15.47 38.55 -4.32
C LYS A 28 -15.09 37.92 -2.97
N VAL A 29 -15.46 36.66 -2.71
CA VAL A 29 -14.72 35.69 -1.87
C VAL A 29 -15.39 34.30 -1.89
N PHE A 30 -15.19 33.54 -2.96
CA PHE A 30 -15.35 32.08 -2.93
C PHE A 30 -14.13 31.49 -3.61
N GLY A 31 -13.23 30.87 -2.84
CA GLY A 31 -12.04 30.25 -3.42
C GLY A 31 -10.80 30.23 -2.53
N SER A 32 -10.92 29.92 -1.24
CA SER A 32 -9.70 29.62 -0.47
C SER A 32 -9.81 28.61 0.68
N LEU A 33 -10.98 28.01 0.95
CA LEU A 33 -11.11 26.99 2.00
C LEU A 33 -11.16 25.54 1.47
N GLU A 34 -11.24 25.32 0.15
CA GLU A 34 -11.29 23.96 -0.41
C GLU A 34 -9.90 23.33 -0.55
N ARG A 35 -8.85 24.15 -0.73
CA ARG A 35 -7.45 23.69 -0.77
C ARG A 35 -6.83 23.41 0.60
N GLY A 36 -7.52 23.78 1.68
CA GLY A 36 -7.07 23.55 3.06
C GLY A 36 -7.52 22.23 3.66
N LEU A 37 -8.68 21.71 3.24
CA LEU A 37 -9.24 20.44 3.73
C LEU A 37 -8.49 19.20 3.22
N ASP A 38 -7.92 19.27 2.02
CA ASP A 38 -7.16 18.15 1.45
C ASP A 38 -5.90 17.81 2.27
N LYS A 39 -5.30 18.82 2.93
CA LYS A 39 -4.13 18.66 3.82
C LYS A 39 -4.48 18.11 5.20
N MET A 40 -5.74 18.15 5.61
CA MET A 40 -6.20 17.57 6.88
C MET A 40 -6.86 16.20 6.71
N ILE A 41 -7.31 15.84 5.49
CA ILE A 41 -7.71 14.46 5.18
C ILE A 41 -6.51 13.50 5.35
N THR A 42 -5.29 13.92 5.01
CA THR A 42 -4.08 13.13 5.23
C THR A 42 -3.67 13.01 6.70
N MET A 43 -4.12 13.91 7.58
CA MET A 43 -3.85 13.83 9.03
C MET A 43 -4.90 13.02 9.81
N LEU A 44 -6.08 12.79 9.22
CA LEU A 44 -7.15 11.95 9.77
C LEU A 44 -7.29 10.60 9.06
N THR A 45 -6.33 10.20 8.22
CA THR A 45 -6.30 8.86 7.66
C THR A 45 -5.49 7.93 8.57
N PRO A 46 -6.10 6.98 9.32
CA PRO A 46 -5.35 5.87 9.89
C PRO A 46 -4.96 4.91 8.76
N SER A 47 -4.00 5.32 7.92
CA SER A 47 -3.45 4.48 6.84
C SER A 47 -2.37 3.53 7.34
N LYS A 48 -2.51 3.03 8.57
CA LYS A 48 -1.66 1.95 9.10
C LYS A 48 -2.41 0.61 9.22
N ARG A 49 -3.74 0.59 9.01
CA ARG A 49 -4.56 -0.64 9.15
C ARG A 49 -5.20 -1.17 7.86
N ARG A 50 -5.25 -0.40 6.77
CA ARG A 50 -5.93 -0.87 5.54
C ARG A 50 -5.07 -1.79 4.68
N ALA A 51 -3.74 -1.66 4.71
CA ALA A 51 -2.83 -2.52 3.93
C ALA A 51 -2.57 -3.91 4.56
N LEU A 52 -2.98 -4.11 5.83
CA LEU A 52 -2.89 -5.37 6.56
C LEU A 52 -4.25 -6.09 6.67
N ARG A 53 -5.27 -5.67 5.90
CA ARG A 53 -6.60 -6.30 5.96
C ARG A 53 -6.70 -7.54 5.07
N ASP A 54 -5.88 -7.61 4.04
CA ASP A 54 -5.60 -8.81 3.26
C ASP A 54 -4.42 -9.50 3.96
N GLY A 55 -4.67 -10.62 4.62
CA GLY A 55 -3.62 -11.40 5.29
C GLY A 55 -2.49 -11.83 4.33
N PRO A 56 -1.46 -12.54 4.84
CA PRO A 56 -0.37 -13.04 4.01
C PRO A 56 -0.87 -13.80 2.77
N ARG A 57 -0.22 -13.57 1.63
CA ARG A 57 -0.60 -14.22 0.36
C ARG A 57 -0.52 -15.75 0.50
N LYS A 58 -1.56 -16.45 0.05
CA LYS A 58 -1.53 -17.92 -0.05
C LYS A 58 -0.73 -18.36 -1.27
N ILE A 59 0.29 -19.20 -1.08
CA ILE A 59 1.14 -19.73 -2.16
C ILE A 59 1.20 -21.27 -2.11
N LYS A 60 1.49 -21.88 -3.26
CA LYS A 60 1.86 -23.30 -3.33
C LYS A 60 3.28 -23.48 -2.81
N ALA A 61 3.63 -24.68 -2.35
CA ALA A 61 4.99 -25.00 -1.94
C ALA A 61 5.98 -24.65 -3.08
N GLN A 62 6.97 -23.81 -2.78
CA GLN A 62 8.07 -23.45 -3.69
C GLN A 62 9.41 -23.66 -2.98
N TYR A 63 10.47 -24.00 -3.73
CA TYR A 63 11.82 -24.22 -3.16
C TYR A 63 12.47 -22.96 -2.57
N ASN A 64 11.94 -21.77 -2.86
CA ASN A 64 12.49 -20.50 -2.39
C ASN A 64 11.85 -20.00 -1.07
N VAL A 65 11.12 -20.87 -0.38
CA VAL A 65 10.42 -20.53 0.86
C VAL A 65 11.14 -21.14 2.05
N THR A 66 11.42 -20.31 3.05
CA THR A 66 11.88 -20.78 4.37
C THR A 66 10.65 -21.00 5.25
N LEU A 67 10.49 -22.22 5.76
CA LEU A 67 9.45 -22.53 6.73
C LEU A 67 9.82 -21.93 8.08
N THR A 68 8.83 -21.41 8.79
CA THR A 68 9.01 -20.86 10.13
C THR A 68 8.14 -21.64 11.12
N SER A 69 8.61 -21.72 12.36
CA SER A 69 7.84 -22.32 13.45
C SER A 69 6.78 -21.36 14.02
N GLN A 70 6.85 -20.07 13.67
CA GLN A 70 5.91 -19.06 14.13
C GLN A 70 4.61 -19.07 13.31
N THR A 71 3.49 -18.89 13.99
CA THR A 71 2.15 -18.92 13.38
C THR A 71 1.60 -17.53 13.07
N ASN A 72 2.16 -16.48 13.67
CA ASN A 72 1.69 -15.12 13.49
C ASN A 72 2.49 -14.39 12.39
N PRO A 73 1.89 -14.11 11.22
CA PRO A 73 2.60 -13.49 10.10
C PRO A 73 3.03 -12.05 10.39
N ASP A 74 2.31 -11.33 11.25
CA ASP A 74 2.66 -9.97 11.64
C ASP A 74 3.89 -9.97 12.55
N GLN A 75 4.01 -10.94 13.45
CA GLN A 75 5.19 -11.06 14.31
C GLN A 75 6.45 -11.33 13.47
N ILE A 76 6.38 -12.29 12.55
CA ILE A 76 7.48 -12.60 11.63
C ILE A 76 7.87 -11.36 10.83
N LEU A 77 6.89 -10.65 10.26
CA LEU A 77 7.16 -9.44 9.48
C LEU A 77 7.86 -8.36 10.32
N ASN A 78 7.37 -8.12 11.54
CA ASN A 78 7.95 -7.13 12.44
C ASN A 78 9.37 -7.51 12.91
N GLN A 79 9.65 -8.79 13.12
CA GLN A 79 11.01 -9.27 13.45
C GLN A 79 11.98 -9.07 12.29
N ILE A 80 11.57 -9.39 11.06
CA ILE A 80 12.41 -9.13 9.90
C ILE A 80 12.66 -7.62 9.76
N LEU A 81 11.60 -6.80 9.90
CA LEU A 81 11.71 -5.34 9.83
C LEU A 81 12.67 -4.75 10.86
N SER A 82 12.78 -5.32 12.07
CA SER A 82 13.71 -4.80 13.09
C SER A 82 15.18 -5.08 12.75
N ILE A 83 15.46 -6.16 12.01
CA ILE A 83 16.82 -6.63 11.71
C ILE A 83 17.39 -6.00 10.43
N LEU A 84 16.55 -5.65 9.46
CA LEU A 84 17.02 -5.07 8.20
C LEU A 84 17.93 -3.83 8.39
N PRO A 85 17.60 -2.86 9.27
CA PRO A 85 18.49 -1.74 9.57
C PRO A 85 19.84 -2.17 10.17
N GLU A 86 19.85 -3.17 11.05
CA GLU A 86 21.07 -3.69 11.69
C GLU A 86 22.03 -4.33 10.67
N LYS A 87 21.49 -4.84 9.56
CA LYS A 87 22.25 -5.44 8.45
C LYS A 87 22.55 -4.43 7.33
N ASN A 88 22.31 -3.14 7.53
CA ASN A 88 22.46 -2.09 6.52
C ASN A 88 21.66 -2.36 5.23
N VAL A 89 20.45 -2.89 5.39
CA VAL A 89 19.52 -3.15 4.28
C VAL A 89 18.41 -2.11 4.30
N ASP A 90 18.36 -1.28 3.27
CA ASP A 90 17.22 -0.40 3.01
C ASP A 90 16.02 -1.22 2.57
N PHE A 91 14.82 -0.78 2.96
CA PHE A 91 13.61 -1.50 2.59
C PHE A 91 12.39 -0.61 2.35
N THR A 92 11.47 -1.12 1.55
CA THR A 92 10.11 -0.58 1.39
C THR A 92 9.10 -1.70 1.59
N GLN A 93 8.11 -1.47 2.45
CA GLN A 93 7.07 -2.43 2.76
C GLN A 93 5.81 -2.21 1.91
N LYS A 94 5.26 -3.29 1.35
CA LYS A 94 3.93 -3.33 0.72
C LYS A 94 3.17 -4.55 1.25
N GLY A 95 2.29 -4.34 2.23
CA GLY A 95 1.61 -5.44 2.93
C GLY A 95 2.62 -6.34 3.64
N TYR A 96 2.61 -7.63 3.32
CA TYR A 96 3.55 -8.65 3.83
C TYR A 96 4.81 -8.83 2.96
N THR A 97 5.00 -8.00 1.93
CA THR A 97 6.20 -8.02 1.08
C THR A 97 7.14 -6.87 1.44
N LEU A 98 8.41 -7.20 1.64
CA LEU A 98 9.51 -6.27 1.84
C LEU A 98 10.38 -6.27 0.58
N LYS A 99 10.54 -5.09 -0.04
CA LYS A 99 11.53 -4.87 -1.09
C LYS A 99 12.80 -4.36 -0.43
N CYS A 100 13.86 -5.15 -0.49
CA CYS A 100 15.12 -4.91 0.20
C CYS A 100 16.22 -4.55 -0.79
N GLN A 101 17.06 -3.59 -0.42
CA GLN A 101 18.18 -3.10 -1.23
C GLN A 101 19.40 -2.82 -0.35
N THR A 102 20.59 -3.07 -0.89
CA THR A 102 21.84 -2.60 -0.32
C THR A 102 22.54 -1.68 -1.32
N TRP A 103 23.28 -0.71 -0.81
CA TRP A 103 24.00 0.26 -1.62
C TRP A 103 25.50 0.04 -1.49
N GLY A 104 26.22 0.16 -2.60
CA GLY A 104 27.67 0.22 -2.59
C GLY A 104 28.16 1.66 -2.45
N ASP A 105 29.47 1.81 -2.27
CA ASP A 105 30.14 3.11 -2.06
C ASP A 105 29.92 4.10 -3.22
N SER A 106 29.60 3.59 -4.42
CA SER A 106 29.26 4.38 -5.60
C SER A 106 27.82 4.93 -5.61
N GLY A 107 27.04 4.71 -4.55
CA GLY A 107 25.63 5.07 -4.49
C GLY A 107 24.74 4.22 -5.42
N LYS A 108 25.28 3.11 -5.95
CA LYS A 108 24.52 2.16 -6.78
C LYS A 108 24.02 1.00 -5.94
N VAL A 109 22.80 0.55 -6.23
CA VAL A 109 22.24 -0.67 -5.64
C VAL A 109 23.10 -1.87 -6.02
N THR A 110 23.69 -2.52 -5.03
CA THR A 110 24.55 -3.71 -5.17
C THR A 110 23.74 -4.99 -5.09
N MET A 111 22.81 -5.10 -4.14
CA MET A 111 21.81 -6.18 -4.05
C MET A 111 20.40 -5.62 -4.07
N ALA A 112 19.48 -6.35 -4.70
CA ALA A 112 18.04 -6.14 -4.54
C ALA A 112 17.33 -7.48 -4.44
N PHE A 113 16.42 -7.60 -3.48
CA PHE A 113 15.66 -8.82 -3.26
C PHE A 113 14.33 -8.53 -2.58
N GLU A 114 13.43 -9.51 -2.58
CA GLU A 114 12.16 -9.45 -1.87
C GLU A 114 12.09 -10.55 -0.82
N LEU A 115 11.56 -10.19 0.36
CA LEU A 115 11.12 -11.11 1.40
C LEU A 115 9.61 -10.96 1.56
N GLU A 116 8.86 -12.02 1.34
CA GLU A 116 7.40 -12.02 1.44
C GLU A 116 6.95 -13.03 2.49
N VAL A 117 6.29 -12.54 3.54
CA VAL A 117 5.60 -13.41 4.50
C VAL A 117 4.32 -13.92 3.84
N CYS A 118 4.21 -15.24 3.74
CA CYS A 118 3.17 -15.92 2.96
C CYS A 118 2.62 -17.11 3.73
N MET A 119 1.43 -17.57 3.33
CA MET A 119 0.82 -18.81 3.83
C MET A 119 1.02 -19.90 2.79
N LEU A 120 1.68 -20.99 3.14
CA LEU A 120 1.67 -22.18 2.30
C LEU A 120 0.28 -22.82 2.33
N GLN A 121 -0.16 -23.39 1.23
CA GLN A 121 -1.46 -24.06 1.18
C GLN A 121 -1.42 -25.51 1.71
N ARG A 122 -0.27 -26.18 1.60
CA ARG A 122 -0.08 -27.59 2.01
C ARG A 122 1.40 -27.84 2.39
N PRO A 123 1.73 -27.99 3.68
CA PRO A 123 0.86 -27.77 4.85
C PRO A 123 0.43 -26.30 4.98
N GLU A 124 -0.68 -26.03 5.67
CA GLU A 124 -1.13 -24.65 5.95
C GLU A 124 -0.29 -24.05 7.08
N VAL A 125 0.86 -23.47 6.71
CA VAL A 125 1.84 -22.87 7.63
C VAL A 125 2.33 -21.54 7.09
N VAL A 126 2.79 -20.66 7.98
CA VAL A 126 3.45 -19.42 7.57
C VAL A 126 4.85 -19.74 7.05
N GLY A 127 5.29 -19.02 6.02
CA GLY A 127 6.63 -19.11 5.47
C GLY A 127 7.13 -17.77 4.95
N VAL A 128 8.43 -17.67 4.74
CA VAL A 128 9.07 -16.50 4.13
C VAL A 128 9.57 -16.86 2.74
N ARG A 129 8.93 -16.32 1.71
CA ARG A 129 9.34 -16.46 0.32
C ARG A 129 10.46 -15.47 0.02
N ARG A 130 11.56 -15.99 -0.54
CA ARG A 130 12.78 -15.24 -0.83
C ARG A 130 12.93 -15.10 -2.35
N GLN A 131 13.11 -13.90 -2.86
CA GLN A 131 13.28 -13.67 -4.30
C GLN A 131 14.42 -12.70 -4.57
N ARG A 132 15.55 -13.20 -5.10
CA ARG A 132 16.64 -12.36 -5.60
C ARG A 132 16.20 -11.63 -6.87
N LEU A 133 16.39 -10.31 -6.92
CA LEU A 133 16.12 -9.48 -8.10
C LEU A 133 17.41 -9.04 -8.78
N LYS A 134 18.44 -8.70 -7.98
CA LYS A 134 19.74 -8.21 -8.47
C LYS A 134 20.86 -8.64 -7.53
N GLY A 135 22.03 -8.84 -8.13
CA GLY A 135 23.31 -8.98 -7.44
C GLY A 135 23.80 -10.42 -7.36
N ASP A 136 24.97 -10.64 -6.76
CA ASP A 136 25.62 -11.95 -6.70
C ASP A 136 24.81 -12.99 -5.89
N ALA A 137 24.85 -14.25 -6.33
CA ALA A 137 24.04 -15.31 -5.75
C ALA A 137 24.52 -15.72 -4.35
N TRP A 138 25.83 -15.76 -4.15
CA TRP A 138 26.45 -16.14 -2.88
C TRP A 138 26.28 -15.05 -1.84
N VAL A 139 26.49 -13.78 -2.23
CA VAL A 139 26.25 -12.63 -1.36
C VAL A 139 24.79 -12.57 -0.92
N TYR A 140 23.86 -12.72 -1.86
CA TYR A 140 22.43 -12.79 -1.56
C TYR A 140 22.11 -13.93 -0.59
N LYS A 141 22.59 -15.14 -0.87
CA LYS A 141 22.33 -16.32 -0.02
C LYS A 141 22.77 -16.06 1.41
N ARG A 142 24.01 -15.60 1.60
CA ARG A 142 24.58 -15.36 2.92
C ARG A 142 23.85 -14.25 3.67
N LEU A 143 23.52 -13.15 2.99
CA LEU A 143 22.79 -12.05 3.60
C LEU A 143 21.38 -12.48 4.05
N VAL A 144 20.64 -13.18 3.19
CA VAL A 144 19.29 -13.61 3.55
C VAL A 144 19.30 -14.69 4.63
N GLU A 145 20.23 -15.64 4.59
CA GLU A 145 20.39 -16.63 5.67
C GLU A 145 20.69 -15.95 7.01
N ASP A 146 21.57 -14.94 7.02
CA ASP A 146 21.91 -14.18 8.22
C ASP A 146 20.73 -13.36 8.76
N ILE A 147 19.95 -12.70 7.89
CA ILE A 147 18.71 -12.00 8.28
C ILE A 147 17.73 -12.99 8.93
N LEU A 148 17.45 -14.12 8.28
CA LEU A 148 16.44 -15.08 8.74
C LEU A 148 16.87 -15.77 10.05
N ALA A 149 18.15 -16.12 10.17
CA ALA A 149 18.71 -16.70 11.40
C ALA A 149 18.64 -15.72 12.57
N THR A 150 18.91 -14.42 12.33
CA THR A 150 18.82 -13.39 13.38
C THR A 150 17.37 -13.16 13.81
N SER A 151 16.40 -13.27 12.89
CA SER A 151 14.96 -13.05 13.21
C SER A 151 14.33 -14.11 14.10
N SER A 152 15.05 -15.18 14.46
CA SER A 152 14.54 -16.25 15.34
C SER A 152 13.22 -16.87 14.84
N ILE A 153 13.12 -17.09 13.54
CA ILE A 153 11.93 -17.62 12.84
C ILE A 153 12.15 -19.02 12.29
#